data_AF-A0AAW8KLT2-F1
#
_entry.id   AF-A0AAW8KLT2-F1
#
_cell.length_a   1.000
_cell.length_b   1.000
_cell.length_c   1.000
_cell.angle_alpha   90.00
_cell.angle_beta   90.00
_cell.angle_gamma   90.00
#
_symmetry.space_group_name_H-M   'P 1'
#
loop_
_entity.id
_entity.type
_entity.pdbx_description
1 polymer ?
#
loop_
_entity_poly.entity_id
_entity_poly.type
_entity_poly.pdbx_seq_one_letter_code
_entity_poly.pdbx_strand_id
1 'polypeptide(L)'
;SEDDNKNPIVDIATFRSEKNFEKYGKPSDVTFVDKIEDDLSRRDFTINAMADNPQKKFVDPYGGKKDVTKKIIRAIGNPDDRFAEDPIRIMRG
;
A
#
# COMPACT_ATOMS: atom_id res chain seq x y z
N SER A 1 -11.46 39.45 5.15
CA SER A 1 -11.49 38.03 5.52
C SER A 1 -10.75 37.31 4.43
N GLU A 2 -9.54 36.87 4.73
CA GLU A 2 -8.58 36.35 3.77
C GLU A 2 -9.07 35.06 3.14
N ASP A 3 -8.74 34.94 1.86
CA ASP A 3 -9.27 34.04 0.86
C ASP A 3 -8.75 32.60 1.08
N ASP A 4 -9.67 31.65 1.23
CA ASP A 4 -9.44 30.20 1.41
C ASP A 4 -8.95 29.53 0.11
N ASN A 5 -7.99 30.14 -0.59
CA ASN A 5 -7.33 29.53 -1.75
C ASN A 5 -6.22 28.57 -1.29
N LYS A 6 -6.57 27.56 -0.50
CA LYS A 6 -5.67 26.45 -0.17
C LYS A 6 -5.66 25.49 -1.34
N ASN A 7 -4.68 25.64 -2.22
CA ASN A 7 -4.31 24.56 -3.12
C ASN A 7 -4.08 23.28 -2.28
N PRO A 8 -4.75 22.16 -2.59
CA PRO A 8 -4.55 20.93 -1.85
C PRO A 8 -3.11 20.46 -2.03
N ILE A 9 -2.45 20.13 -0.92
CA ILE A 9 -1.17 19.43 -0.96
C ILE A 9 -1.48 17.98 -1.31
N VAL A 10 -0.87 17.48 -2.39
CA VAL A 10 -1.08 16.12 -2.89
C VAL A 10 0.27 15.41 -2.94
N ASP A 11 0.34 14.26 -2.26
CA ASP A 11 1.49 13.37 -2.36
C ASP A 11 1.37 12.49 -3.61
N ILE A 12 2.35 12.58 -4.49
CA ILE A 12 2.39 11.81 -5.74
C ILE A 12 3.56 10.82 -5.66
N ALA A 13 3.26 9.54 -5.86
CA ALA A 13 4.25 8.48 -5.93
C ALA A 13 3.99 7.59 -7.16
N THR A 14 5.06 7.29 -7.90
CA THR A 14 5.01 6.35 -9.03
C THR A 14 4.90 4.91 -8.52
N PHE A 15 4.14 4.08 -9.24
CA PHE A 15 4.04 2.65 -8.93
C PHE A 15 5.39 1.98 -8.96
N ARG A 16 5.65 1.12 -7.98
CA ARG A 16 6.93 0.44 -7.85
C ARG A 16 6.75 -0.95 -7.28
N SER A 17 7.70 -1.83 -7.62
CA SER A 17 7.94 -3.09 -6.94
C SER A 17 9.19 -2.97 -6.07
N GLU A 18 9.25 -3.77 -5.02
CA GLU A 18 10.35 -3.80 -4.06
C GLU A 18 10.89 -5.23 -4.01
N LYS A 19 12.22 -5.36 -4.11
CA LYS A 19 12.94 -6.64 -4.06
C LYS A 19 14.14 -6.52 -3.14
N ASN A 20 14.70 -7.68 -2.78
CA ASN A 20 15.95 -7.78 -2.03
C ASN A 20 15.89 -6.96 -0.73
N PHE A 21 15.03 -7.38 0.19
CA PHE A 21 14.98 -6.79 1.52
C PHE A 21 16.28 -7.16 2.24
N GLU A 22 17.21 -6.19 2.35
CA GLU A 22 18.35 -6.37 3.24
C GLU A 22 17.82 -6.59 4.66
N LYS A 23 18.42 -7.58 5.33
CA LYS A 23 18.00 -8.09 6.63
C LYS A 23 17.59 -6.92 7.56
N TYR A 24 16.27 -6.78 7.78
CA TYR A 24 15.61 -5.74 8.57
C TYR A 24 15.55 -4.32 7.96
N GLY A 25 14.86 -4.14 6.84
CA GLY A 25 14.44 -2.80 6.43
C GLY A 25 14.28 -2.57 4.93
N LYS A 26 14.58 -1.32 4.53
CA LYS A 26 14.32 -0.79 3.18
C LYS A 26 14.78 -1.77 2.10
N PRO A 27 13.97 -1.99 1.05
CA PRO A 27 14.38 -2.81 -0.07
C PRO A 27 15.64 -2.21 -0.69
N SER A 28 16.63 -3.06 -1.00
CA SER A 28 17.84 -2.63 -1.70
C SER A 28 17.54 -2.26 -3.15
N ASP A 29 16.46 -2.81 -3.73
CA ASP A 29 16.03 -2.56 -5.09
C ASP A 29 14.58 -2.10 -5.17
N VAL A 30 14.39 -0.91 -5.75
CA VAL A 30 13.09 -0.35 -6.11
C VAL A 30 13.02 -0.24 -7.63
N THR A 31 12.03 -0.88 -8.25
CA THR A 31 11.82 -0.84 -9.71
C THR A 31 10.45 -0.27 -10.01
N PHE A 32 10.36 0.72 -10.91
CA PHE A 32 9.08 1.24 -11.36
C PHE A 32 8.34 0.21 -12.22
N VAL A 33 7.03 0.14 -12.03
CA VAL A 33 6.14 -0.82 -12.69
C VAL A 33 4.95 -0.09 -13.28
N ASP A 34 4.35 -0.65 -14.32
CA ASP A 34 3.20 -0.03 -15.00
C ASP A 34 1.85 -0.46 -14.43
N LYS A 35 1.83 -1.51 -13.60
CA LYS A 35 0.61 -2.09 -13.03
C LYS A 35 0.43 -1.65 -11.59
N ILE A 36 -0.76 -1.15 -11.29
CA ILE A 36 -1.15 -0.76 -9.94
C ILE A 36 -1.15 -1.99 -9.00
N GLU A 37 -1.51 -3.17 -9.51
CA GLU A 37 -1.56 -4.41 -8.74
C GLU A 37 -0.20 -4.80 -8.16
N ASP A 38 0.88 -4.51 -8.90
CA ASP A 38 2.25 -4.78 -8.45
C ASP A 38 2.62 -3.86 -7.28
N ASP A 39 2.23 -2.58 -7.28
CA ASP A 39 2.41 -1.68 -6.14
C ASP A 39 1.48 -2.00 -4.96
N LEU A 40 0.23 -2.41 -5.23
CA LEU A 40 -0.69 -2.81 -4.16
C LEU A 40 -0.18 -4.05 -3.43
N SER A 41 0.49 -4.97 -4.13
CA SER A 41 0.98 -6.22 -3.56
C SER A 41 1.96 -6.04 -2.42
N ARG A 42 2.81 -5.00 -2.45
CA ARG A 42 3.88 -4.73 -1.47
C ARG A 42 3.41 -4.03 -0.19
N ARG A 43 2.15 -3.60 -0.14
CA ARG A 43 1.57 -2.94 1.04
C ARG A 43 1.43 -3.92 2.21
N ASP A 44 1.15 -3.37 3.38
CA ASP A 44 1.08 -4.12 4.63
C ASP A 44 -0.25 -4.87 4.77
N PHE A 45 -1.37 -4.15 4.70
CA PHE A 45 -2.70 -4.67 4.99
C PHE A 45 -3.64 -4.59 3.78
N THR A 46 -4.57 -5.54 3.69
CA THR A 46 -5.58 -5.61 2.63
C THR A 46 -6.40 -4.33 2.54
N ILE A 47 -6.73 -3.74 3.69
CA ILE A 47 -7.46 -2.47 3.79
C ILE A 47 -6.68 -1.28 3.23
N ASN A 48 -5.34 -1.37 3.18
CA ASN A 48 -4.47 -0.34 2.62
C ASN A 48 -4.13 -0.60 1.15
N ALA A 49 -4.51 -1.76 0.59
CA ALA A 49 -4.17 -2.17 -0.78
C ALA A 49 -5.37 -2.15 -1.72
N MET A 50 -6.04 -1.00 -1.74
CA MET A 50 -7.08 -0.68 -2.70
C MET A 50 -6.69 0.59 -3.45
N ALA A 51 -7.13 0.69 -4.70
CA ALA A 51 -6.98 1.90 -5.49
C ALA A 51 -8.32 2.30 -6.10
N ASP A 52 -8.63 3.58 -6.02
CA ASP A 52 -9.78 4.17 -6.67
C ASP A 52 -9.31 5.12 -7.77
N ASN A 53 -9.99 5.07 -8.90
CA ASN A 53 -9.75 5.97 -10.01
C ASN A 53 -11.11 6.38 -10.56
N PRO A 54 -11.51 7.66 -10.42
CA PRO A 54 -12.83 8.13 -10.85
C PRO A 54 -13.16 7.89 -12.33
N GLN A 55 -12.14 7.68 -13.17
CA GLN A 55 -12.25 7.46 -14.62
C GLN A 55 -12.09 5.98 -14.99
N LYS A 56 -11.62 5.12 -14.07
CA LYS A 56 -11.42 3.69 -14.29
C LYS A 56 -12.23 2.88 -13.27
N LYS A 57 -12.02 1.56 -13.28
CA LYS A 57 -12.66 0.67 -12.31
C LYS A 57 -11.89 0.75 -10.98
N PHE A 58 -12.64 0.69 -9.87
CA PHE A 58 -12.09 0.42 -8.55
C PHE A 58 -11.31 -0.90 -8.52
N VAL A 59 -10.13 -0.88 -7.90
CA VAL A 59 -9.19 -2.02 -7.85
C VAL A 59 -9.01 -2.45 -6.40
N ASP A 60 -9.47 -3.67 -6.10
CA ASP A 60 -9.32 -4.32 -4.78
C ASP A 60 -8.99 -5.82 -4.97
N PRO A 61 -7.73 -6.14 -5.31
CA PRO A 61 -7.31 -7.52 -5.56
C PRO A 61 -7.22 -8.36 -4.29
N TYR A 62 -7.09 -7.73 -3.11
CA TYR A 62 -6.86 -8.42 -1.84
C TYR A 62 -8.10 -8.49 -0.93
N GLY A 63 -9.24 -7.91 -1.34
CA GLY A 63 -10.49 -7.95 -0.59
C GLY A 63 -10.54 -6.99 0.59
N GLY A 64 -9.80 -5.88 0.52
CA GLY A 64 -9.75 -4.84 1.54
C GLY A 64 -11.13 -4.26 1.86
N LYS A 65 -12.01 -4.11 0.87
CA LYS A 65 -13.36 -3.56 1.10
C LYS A 65 -14.21 -4.43 2.02
N LYS A 66 -14.08 -5.75 1.85
CA LYS A 66 -14.75 -6.74 2.70
C LYS A 66 -14.16 -6.72 4.11
N ASP A 67 -12.85 -6.59 4.22
CA ASP A 67 -12.15 -6.54 5.51
C ASP A 67 -12.48 -5.26 6.28
N VAL A 68 -12.58 -4.11 5.61
CA VAL A 68 -13.07 -2.85 6.20
C VAL A 68 -14.47 -3.03 6.76
N THR A 69 -15.39 -3.62 5.99
CA THR A 69 -16.79 -3.85 6.42
C THR A 69 -16.86 -4.76 7.65
N LYS A 70 -15.94 -5.72 7.75
CA LYS A 70 -15.84 -6.67 8.86
C LYS A 70 -14.97 -6.20 10.02
N LYS A 71 -14.32 -5.02 9.89
CA LYS A 71 -13.32 -4.50 10.84
C LYS A 71 -12.16 -5.48 11.08
N ILE A 72 -11.67 -6.11 10.02
CA ILE A 72 -10.55 -7.06 10.05
C ILE A 72 -9.28 -6.37 9.55
N ILE A 73 -8.19 -6.46 10.31
CA ILE A 73 -6.84 -6.10 9.86
C ILE A 73 -6.16 -7.39 9.41
N ARG A 74 -5.92 -7.53 8.10
CA ARG A 74 -5.31 -8.72 7.50
C ARG A 74 -4.14 -8.33 6.62
N ALA A 75 -2.99 -8.99 6.81
CA ALA A 75 -1.81 -8.75 6.01
C ALA A 75 -1.98 -9.27 4.57
N ILE A 76 -1.25 -8.67 3.62
CA ILE A 76 -1.18 -9.13 2.24
C ILE A 76 -0.10 -10.19 2.09
N GLY A 77 -0.47 -11.36 1.56
CA GLY A 77 0.43 -12.51 1.45
C GLY A 77 0.58 -13.25 2.78
N ASN A 78 1.73 -13.90 2.96
CA ASN A 78 2.07 -14.56 4.21
C ASN A 78 2.55 -13.50 5.23
N PRO A 79 1.89 -13.36 6.39
CA PRO A 79 2.30 -12.41 7.42
C PRO A 79 3.76 -12.61 7.85
N ASP A 80 4.20 -13.86 7.99
CA ASP A 80 5.55 -14.19 8.45
C ASP A 80 6.63 -13.67 7.50
N ASP A 81 6.38 -13.75 6.18
CA ASP A 81 7.29 -13.22 5.16
C ASP A 81 7.32 -11.67 5.22
N ARG A 82 6.16 -11.03 5.44
CA ARG A 82 6.07 -9.55 5.57
C ARG A 82 6.71 -9.02 6.85
N PHE A 83 6.62 -9.74 7.96
CA PHE A 83 7.24 -9.37 9.22
C PHE A 83 8.77 -9.54 9.16
N ALA A 84 9.26 -10.53 8.40
CA ALA A 84 10.69 -10.68 8.14
C ALA A 84 11.25 -9.55 7.25
N GLU A 85 10.46 -9.04 6.30
CA GLU A 85 10.85 -7.92 5.42
C GLU A 85 10.95 -6.58 6.15
N ASP A 86 9.99 -6.25 7.04
CA ASP A 86 9.97 -4.98 7.77
C ASP A 86 9.32 -5.14 9.17
N PRO A 87 10.12 -5.30 10.24
CA PRO A 87 9.63 -5.49 11.61
C PRO A 87 8.76 -4.34 12.14
N ILE A 88 8.87 -3.13 11.58
CA ILE A 88 8.07 -1.97 12.02
C ILE A 88 6.59 -2.15 11.66
N ARG A 89 6.27 -3.06 10.71
CA ARG A 89 4.88 -3.39 10.34
C ARG A 89 4.06 -3.94 11.51
N ILE A 90 4.69 -4.52 12.53
CA ILE A 90 4.01 -5.01 13.74
C ILE A 90 3.41 -3.85 14.56
N MET A 91 4.07 -2.68 14.59
CA MET A 91 3.59 -1.52 15.35
C MET A 91 2.46 -0.75 14.66
N ARG A 92 2.09 -1.14 13.43
CA ARG A 92 1.01 -0.50 12.65
C ARG A 92 -0.35 -1.20 12.78
N GLY A 93 -0.38 -2.36 13.43
CA GLY A 93 -1.59 -3.19 13.61
C GLY A 93 -2.51 -2.72 14.71
#